data_AF-A0A6M8HYM3-F1
#
_entry.id   AF-A0A6M8HYM3-F1
#
_cell.length_a   1.000
_cell.length_b   1.000
_cell.length_c   1.000
_cell.angle_alpha   90.00
_cell.angle_beta   90.00
_cell.angle_gamma   90.00
#
_symmetry.space_group_name_H-M   'P 1'
#
loop_
_entity.id
_entity.type
_entity.pdbx_description
1 polymer ?
#
loop_
_entity_poly.entity_id
_entity_poly.type
_entity_poly.pdbx_seq_one_letter_code
_entity_poly.pdbx_strand_id
1 'polypeptide(L)'
;MMDTTISVVERRLSARRRQTRLAVYAYLGAAIVLWVSWLYEAIASPGSYARLLTVAGLIAITTCFGLGAFYNALVNWQIRTGRLGSAGEFLSTTDSWRPS
;
A
#
# COMPACT_ATOMS: atom_id res chain seq x y z
N MET A 1 -34.71 9.06 12.72
CA MET A 1 -33.36 9.58 13.12
C MET A 1 -32.26 8.54 12.92
N MET A 2 -32.56 7.23 12.95
CA MET A 2 -31.57 6.15 12.77
C MET A 2 -31.09 5.99 11.31
N ASP A 3 -31.96 6.18 10.32
CA ASP A 3 -31.63 6.08 8.88
C ASP A 3 -30.61 7.13 8.42
N THR A 4 -30.63 8.31 9.03
CA THR A 4 -29.69 9.39 8.73
C THR A 4 -28.27 9.04 9.17
N THR A 5 -28.11 8.29 10.26
CA THR A 5 -26.81 7.87 10.77
C THR A 5 -26.21 6.76 9.90
N ILE A 6 -27.02 5.79 9.49
CA ILE A 6 -26.58 4.66 8.63
C ILE A 6 -26.06 5.19 7.28
N SER A 7 -26.83 6.06 6.62
CA SER A 7 -26.44 6.65 5.34
C SER A 7 -25.15 7.49 5.41
N VAL A 8 -24.90 8.17 6.53
CA VAL A 8 -23.63 8.90 6.74
C VAL A 8 -22.45 7.94 6.89
N VAL A 9 -22.62 6.84 7.62
CA VAL A 9 -21.59 5.81 7.78
C VAL A 9 -21.24 5.17 6.44
N GLU A 10 -22.24 4.81 5.64
CA GLU A 10 -22.03 4.23 4.29
C GLU A 10 -21.27 5.17 3.36
N ARG A 11 -21.60 6.46 3.38
CA ARG A 11 -20.85 7.48 2.61
C ARG A 11 -19.40 7.59 3.05
N ARG A 12 -19.13 7.53 4.36
CA ARG A 12 -17.75 7.56 4.89
C ARG A 12 -16.98 6.30 4.53
N LEU A 13 -17.60 5.13 4.62
CA LEU A 13 -16.98 3.85 4.25
C LEU A 13 -16.65 3.78 2.76
N SER A 14 -17.56 4.22 1.89
CA SER A 14 -17.32 4.28 0.44
C SER A 14 -16.19 5.26 0.08
N ALA A 15 -16.18 6.46 0.69
CA ALA A 15 -15.09 7.41 0.52
C ALA A 15 -13.74 6.83 1.01
N ARG A 16 -13.73 6.18 2.17
CA ARG A 16 -12.53 5.55 2.73
C ARG A 16 -12.03 4.41 1.86
N ARG A 17 -12.92 3.59 1.31
CA ARG A 17 -12.57 2.51 0.36
C ARG A 17 -11.87 3.06 -0.88
N ARG A 18 -12.39 4.15 -1.46
CA ARG A 18 -11.75 4.82 -2.60
C ARG A 18 -10.37 5.37 -2.23
N GLN A 19 -10.26 6.00 -1.06
CA GLN A 19 -9.00 6.56 -0.57
C GLN A 19 -7.94 5.46 -0.38
N THR A 20 -8.29 4.36 0.27
CA THR A 20 -7.34 3.25 0.50
C THR A 20 -6.95 2.58 -0.80
N ARG A 21 -7.88 2.43 -1.76
CA ARG A 21 -7.56 1.95 -3.11
C ARG A 21 -6.52 2.83 -3.80
N LEU A 22 -6.73 4.14 -3.82
CA LEU A 22 -5.77 5.07 -4.43
C LEU A 22 -4.42 5.03 -3.70
N ALA A 23 -4.43 4.93 -2.37
CA ALA A 23 -3.21 4.84 -1.58
C ALA A 23 -2.40 3.58 -1.94
N VAL A 24 -3.03 2.40 -2.06
CA VAL A 24 -2.33 1.16 -2.46
C VAL A 24 -1.56 1.38 -3.77
N TYR A 25 -2.22 1.91 -4.80
CA TYR A 25 -1.58 2.16 -6.09
C TYR A 25 -0.49 3.24 -6.02
N ALA A 26 -0.72 4.31 -5.25
CA ALA A 26 0.28 5.37 -5.07
C ALA A 26 1.54 4.84 -4.36
N TYR A 27 1.37 4.07 -3.28
CA TYR A 27 2.48 3.49 -2.54
C TYR A 27 3.27 2.46 -3.38
N LEU A 28 2.57 1.56 -4.07
CA LEU A 28 3.22 0.60 -4.97
C LEU A 28 3.93 1.28 -6.14
N GLY A 29 3.27 2.26 -6.77
CA GLY A 29 3.84 3.03 -7.88
C GLY A 29 5.10 3.78 -7.46
N ALA A 30 5.08 4.45 -6.31
CA ALA A 30 6.25 5.13 -5.77
C ALA A 30 7.39 4.17 -5.43
N ALA A 31 7.10 3.00 -4.83
CA ALA A 31 8.11 1.98 -4.55
C ALA A 31 8.77 1.46 -5.85
N ILE A 32 7.98 1.22 -6.90
CA ILE A 32 8.49 0.78 -8.21
C ILE A 32 9.36 1.87 -8.84
N VAL A 33 8.91 3.12 -8.85
CA VAL A 33 9.68 4.24 -9.42
C VAL A 33 11.03 4.39 -8.70
N LEU A 34 11.04 4.35 -7.36
CA LEU A 34 12.27 4.41 -6.58
C LEU A 34 13.23 3.25 -6.91
N TRP A 35 12.70 2.03 -7.01
CA TRP A 35 13.49 0.84 -7.37
C TRP A 35 14.09 0.95 -8.78
N VAL A 36 13.30 1.37 -9.76
CA VAL A 36 13.75 1.51 -11.16
C VAL A 36 14.80 2.63 -11.28
N SER A 37 14.57 3.78 -10.64
CA SER A 37 15.54 4.88 -10.63
C SER A 37 16.86 4.45 -10.00
N TRP A 38 16.82 3.75 -8.87
CA TRP A 38 18.02 3.22 -8.24
C TRP A 38 18.72 2.18 -9.12
N LEU A 39 17.98 1.26 -9.75
CA LEU A 39 18.56 0.25 -10.64
C LEU A 39 19.26 0.90 -11.84
N TYR A 40 18.64 1.93 -12.41
CA TYR A 40 19.23 2.72 -13.49
C TYR A 40 20.55 3.36 -13.05
N GLU A 41 20.59 4.07 -11.92
CA GLU A 41 21.82 4.66 -11.39
C GLU A 41 22.89 3.61 -11.08
N ALA A 42 22.48 2.47 -10.51
CA ALA A 42 23.38 1.38 -10.19
C ALA A 42 24.03 0.81 -11.46
N ILE A 43 23.31 0.69 -12.58
CA ILE A 43 23.86 0.21 -13.85
C ILE A 43 24.72 1.29 -14.53
N ALA A 44 24.26 2.55 -14.50
CA ALA A 44 24.91 3.65 -15.21
C ALA A 44 26.25 4.11 -14.57
N SER A 45 26.45 3.88 -13.27
CA SER A 45 27.65 4.33 -12.53
C SER A 45 28.37 3.20 -11.78
N PRO A 46 29.13 2.33 -12.48
CA PRO A 46 29.88 1.24 -11.88
C PRO A 46 31.15 1.76 -11.21
N GLY A 47 31.07 2.22 -9.95
CA GLY A 47 32.26 2.63 -9.19
C GLY A 47 32.06 3.29 -7.83
N SER A 48 30.84 3.71 -7.47
CA SER A 48 30.63 4.45 -6.22
C SER A 48 30.39 3.53 -5.01
N TYR A 49 31.23 3.66 -3.98
CA TYR A 49 31.02 3.14 -2.61
C TYR A 49 29.69 3.62 -1.98
N ALA A 50 29.01 4.60 -2.60
CA ALA A 50 27.64 4.97 -2.24
C ALA A 50 26.63 3.81 -2.42
N ARG A 51 26.95 2.74 -3.16
CA ARG A 51 26.06 1.61 -3.45
C ARG A 51 25.49 0.87 -2.23
N LEU A 52 26.26 0.63 -1.17
CA LEU A 52 25.75 -0.18 -0.03
C LEU A 52 24.84 0.63 0.92
N LEU A 53 25.22 1.87 1.23
CA LEU A 53 24.39 2.76 2.05
C LEU A 53 23.12 3.20 1.30
N THR A 54 23.19 3.39 -0.02
CA THR A 54 21.99 3.65 -0.84
C THR A 54 21.09 2.42 -0.97
N VAL A 55 21.63 1.20 -1.06
CA VAL A 55 20.81 -0.03 -1.07
C VAL A 55 20.07 -0.20 0.24
N ALA A 56 20.75 -0.03 1.38
CA ALA A 56 20.09 -0.14 2.69
C ALA A 56 18.99 0.92 2.85
N GLY A 57 19.27 2.16 2.45
CA GLY A 57 18.28 3.24 2.45
C GLY A 57 17.10 2.96 1.52
N LEU A 58 17.36 2.44 0.32
CA LEU A 58 16.33 2.05 -0.65
C LEU A 58 15.47 0.91 -0.10
N ILE A 59 16.07 -0.13 0.48
CA ILE A 59 15.35 -1.24 1.11
C ILE A 59 14.45 -0.69 2.21
N ALA A 60 14.98 0.16 3.09
CA ALA A 60 14.20 0.76 4.17
C ALA A 60 13.01 1.57 3.62
N ILE A 61 13.26 2.46 2.68
CA ILE A 61 12.21 3.29 2.06
C ILE A 61 11.17 2.41 1.36
N THR A 62 11.60 1.51 0.47
CA THR A 62 10.68 0.64 -0.29
C THR A 62 9.91 -0.30 0.62
N THR A 63 10.48 -0.72 1.75
CA THR A 63 9.77 -1.45 2.81
C THR A 63 8.69 -0.56 3.45
N CYS A 64 8.99 0.69 3.80
CA CYS A 64 7.99 1.64 4.31
C CYS A 64 6.83 1.83 3.32
N PHE A 65 7.13 2.00 2.03
CA PHE A 65 6.12 2.10 0.98
C PHE A 65 5.31 0.80 0.85
N GLY A 66 5.97 -0.36 0.91
CA GLY A 66 5.34 -1.68 0.88
C GLY A 66 4.40 -1.90 2.07
N LEU A 67 4.82 -1.53 3.28
CA LEU A 67 4.00 -1.58 4.49
C LEU A 67 2.79 -0.63 4.39
N GLY A 68 3.00 0.57 3.83
CA GLY A 68 1.92 1.51 3.54
C GLY A 68 0.89 0.95 2.56
N ALA A 69 1.35 0.34 1.46
CA ALA A 69 0.49 -0.34 0.51
C ALA A 69 -0.26 -1.51 1.17
N PHE A 70 0.45 -2.35 1.93
CA PHE A 70 -0.13 -3.49 2.65
C PHE A 70 -1.23 -3.06 3.62
N TYR A 71 -0.96 -2.06 4.46
CA TYR A 71 -1.94 -1.54 5.41
C TYR A 71 -3.19 -1.00 4.70
N ASN A 72 -3.03 -0.24 3.62
CA ASN A 72 -4.16 0.28 2.86
C ASN A 72 -4.96 -0.84 2.17
N ALA A 73 -4.29 -1.89 1.69
CA ALA A 73 -4.96 -3.05 1.11
C ALA A 73 -5.76 -3.82 2.16
N LEU A 74 -5.19 -4.03 3.36
CA LEU A 74 -5.87 -4.65 4.50
C LEU A 74 -7.13 -3.86 4.88
N VAL A 75 -7.03 -2.54 5.03
CA VAL A 75 -8.19 -1.69 5.36
C VAL A 75 -9.24 -1.72 4.24
N ASN A 76 -8.82 -1.70 2.97
CA ASN A 76 -9.75 -1.83 1.84
C ASN A 76 -10.51 -3.16 1.89
N TRP A 77 -9.81 -4.26 2.17
CA TRP A 77 -10.41 -5.58 2.31
C TRP A 77 -11.36 -5.69 3.51
N GLN A 78 -11.00 -5.12 4.67
CA GLN A 78 -11.89 -5.05 5.84
C GLN A 78 -13.19 -4.30 5.51
N ILE A 79 -13.09 -3.17 4.81
CA ILE A 79 -14.28 -2.40 4.39
C ILE A 79 -15.12 -3.19 3.38
N ARG A 80 -14.49 -3.88 2.42
CA ARG A 80 -15.18 -4.72 1.42
C ARG A 80 -15.94 -5.88 2.04
N THR A 81 -15.36 -6.51 3.06
CA THR A 81 -15.90 -7.70 3.72
C THR A 81 -16.81 -7.37 4.89
N GLY A 82 -16.88 -6.09 5.30
CA GLY A 82 -17.64 -5.66 6.47
C GLY A 82 -17.12 -6.23 7.78
N ARG A 83 -15.86 -6.67 7.83
CA ARG A 83 -15.25 -7.38 8.96
C ARG A 83 -13.91 -6.75 9.35
N LEU A 84 -13.67 -6.65 10.65
CA LEU A 84 -12.38 -6.28 11.22
C LEU A 84 -11.46 -7.51 11.31
N GLY A 85 -10.95 -7.98 10.17
CA GLY A 85 -10.06 -9.14 10.12
C GLY A 85 -8.58 -8.79 10.33
N SER A 86 -7.77 -9.78 10.68
CA SER A 86 -6.34 -9.61 10.93
C SER A 86 -5.49 -9.63 9.65
N ALA A 87 -4.23 -9.21 9.77
CA ALA A 87 -3.26 -9.30 8.67
C ALA A 87 -3.06 -10.74 8.17
N GLY A 88 -3.08 -11.74 9.06
CA GLY A 88 -2.95 -13.15 8.69
C GLY A 88 -4.14 -13.64 7.87
N GLU A 89 -5.35 -13.23 8.23
CA GLU A 89 -6.58 -13.58 7.50
C GLU A 89 -6.65 -12.91 6.13
N PHE A 90 -6.16 -11.68 6.05
CA PHE A 90 -5.99 -10.99 4.77
C PHE A 90 -5.03 -11.75 3.85
N LEU A 91 -3.88 -12.17 4.36
CA LEU A 91 -2.89 -12.92 3.58
C LEU A 91 -3.36 -14.32 3.17
N SER A 92 -4.24 -14.95 3.95
CA SER A 92 -4.79 -16.27 3.61
C SER A 92 -5.98 -16.23 2.64
N THR A 93 -6.48 -15.04 2.29
CA THR A 93 -7.62 -14.87 1.39
C THR A 93 -7.14 -14.60 -0.04
N THR A 94 -7.56 -15.40 -1.02
CA THR A 94 -7.04 -15.38 -2.40
C THR A 94 -7.28 -14.07 -3.16
N ASP A 95 -8.32 -13.30 -2.79
CA ASP A 95 -8.75 -12.08 -3.50
C ASP A 95 -8.58 -10.80 -2.65
N SER A 96 -7.70 -10.86 -1.65
CA SER A 96 -7.51 -9.80 -0.66
C SER A 96 -6.69 -8.62 -1.16
N TRP A 97 -5.66 -8.89 -1.97
CA TRP A 97 -4.66 -7.89 -2.35
C TRP A 97 -5.13 -6.87 -3.38
N ARG A 98 -6.16 -7.19 -4.18
CA ARG A 98 -6.64 -6.30 -5.24
C ARG A 98 -7.66 -5.32 -4.65
N PRO A 99 -7.32 -4.03 -4.47
CA PRO A 99 -8.30 -3.07 -4.00
C PRO A 99 -9.36 -2.83 -5.08
N SER A 100 -10.63 -2.75 -4.69
CA SER A 100 -11.76 -2.39 -5.58
C SER A 100 -12.44 -1.11 -5.14
#